data_AF-A0A8J2HSL5-F1
#
_entry.id   AF-A0A8J2HSL5-F1
#
_cell.length_a   1.000
_cell.length_b   1.000
_cell.length_c   1.000
_cell.angle_alpha   90.00
_cell.angle_beta   90.00
_cell.angle_gamma   90.00
#
_symmetry.space_group_name_H-M   'P 1'
#
loop_
_entity.id
_entity.type
_entity.pdbx_description
1 polymer ?
#
loop_
_entity_poly.entity_id
_entity_poly.type
_entity_poly.pdbx_seq_one_letter_code
_entity_poly.pdbx_strand_id
1 'polypeptide(L)'
;MNGPITSAQGSAGKSTIFFVNDQNNLCIREAVQEGEKNSKEKPLNYKDGYVEIANQDPECGSKDLAALAYEWGDKWSTRVYYSDKNNMIQEVCKDIPKQAVQDGSSSPKWTMGSLGQSNLDLQAVPGTSISAHINYNSGQLKVYFYPQKGT
;
A
#
# COMPACT_ATOMS: atom_id res chain seq x y z
N MET A 1 -16.97 -3.42 13.69
CA MET A 1 -17.23 -3.74 12.27
C MET A 1 -15.88 -4.11 11.71
N ASN A 2 -15.71 -5.26 11.04
CA ASN A 2 -14.40 -5.61 10.48
C ASN A 2 -14.04 -4.61 9.37
N GLY A 3 -12.92 -3.90 9.51
CA GLY A 3 -12.43 -2.95 8.51
C GLY A 3 -11.99 -3.66 7.21
N PRO A 4 -11.84 -2.94 6.09
CA PRO A 4 -11.37 -3.54 4.84
C PRO A 4 -9.97 -4.14 4.97
N ILE A 5 -9.72 -5.15 4.14
CA ILE A 5 -8.43 -5.84 4.02
C ILE A 5 -8.08 -5.98 2.54
N THR A 6 -6.81 -5.81 2.20
CA THR A 6 -6.27 -6.10 0.87
C THR A 6 -4.83 -6.60 0.99
N SER A 7 -4.24 -7.03 -0.12
CA SER A 7 -2.85 -7.47 -0.14
C SER A 7 -2.18 -7.18 -1.46
N ALA A 8 -0.86 -7.06 -1.43
CA ALA A 8 -0.03 -6.96 -2.62
C ALA A 8 1.20 -7.86 -2.47
N GLN A 9 1.63 -8.46 -3.57
CA GLN A 9 2.82 -9.30 -3.61
C GLN A 9 3.68 -8.90 -4.82
N GLY A 10 4.93 -8.56 -4.55
CA GLY A 10 5.90 -8.21 -5.59
C GLY A 10 6.69 -9.43 -6.10
N SER A 11 7.51 -9.22 -7.13
CA SER A 11 8.38 -10.22 -7.78
C SER A 11 9.36 -10.90 -6.82
N ALA A 12 9.74 -10.24 -5.72
CA ALA A 12 10.60 -10.78 -4.67
C ALA A 12 9.91 -11.76 -3.70
N GLY A 13 8.64 -12.12 -3.94
CA GLY A 13 7.90 -13.08 -3.11
C GLY A 13 7.50 -12.57 -1.72
N LYS A 14 7.77 -11.29 -1.41
CA LYS A 14 7.30 -10.64 -0.19
C LYS A 14 5.87 -10.19 -0.39
N SER A 15 4.97 -10.74 0.41
CA SER A 15 3.57 -10.32 0.47
C SER A 15 3.38 -9.31 1.59
N THR A 16 2.57 -8.30 1.31
CA THR A 16 2.15 -7.29 2.27
C THR A 16 0.63 -7.33 2.38
N ILE A 17 0.12 -7.39 3.60
CA ILE A 17 -1.30 -7.32 3.91
C ILE A 17 -1.57 -5.94 4.50
N PHE A 18 -2.65 -5.31 4.05
CA PHE A 18 -3.11 -4.02 4.53
C PHE A 18 -4.51 -4.20 5.10
N PHE A 19 -4.78 -3.63 6.26
CA PHE A 19 -6.11 -3.69 6.85
C PHE A 19 -6.39 -2.46 7.69
N VAL A 20 -7.66 -2.15 7.92
CA VAL A 20 -8.07 -1.06 8.80
C VAL A 20 -8.51 -1.63 10.14
N ASN A 21 -7.94 -1.13 11.24
CA ASN A 21 -8.31 -1.56 12.59
C ASN A 21 -9.60 -0.87 13.08
N ASP A 22 -10.05 -1.22 14.29
CA ASP A 22 -11.28 -0.68 14.89
C ASP A 22 -11.20 0.83 15.19
N GLN A 23 -10.01 1.42 15.19
CA GLN A 23 -9.76 2.85 15.34
C GLN A 23 -9.73 3.60 13.99
N ASN A 24 -10.01 2.92 12.89
CA ASN A 24 -9.89 3.44 11.52
C ASN A 24 -8.45 3.77 11.09
N ASN A 25 -7.44 3.15 11.71
CA ASN A 25 -6.06 3.31 11.28
C ASN A 25 -5.71 2.25 10.24
N LEU A 26 -5.01 2.66 9.17
CA LEU A 26 -4.39 1.71 8.24
C LEU A 26 -3.23 0.98 8.92
N CYS A 27 -3.25 -0.35 8.89
CA CYS A 27 -2.26 -1.25 9.46
C CYS A 27 -1.62 -2.12 8.37
N ILE A 28 -0.36 -2.53 8.59
CA ILE A 28 0.42 -3.28 7.60
C ILE A 28 1.07 -4.52 8.24
N ARG A 29 0.95 -5.65 7.57
CA ARG A 29 1.70 -6.87 7.89
C ARG A 29 2.58 -7.24 6.71
N GLU A 30 3.88 -7.30 6.94
CA GLU A 30 4.86 -7.70 5.93
C GLU A 30 5.37 -9.11 6.21
N ALA A 31 5.41 -9.93 5.16
CA ALA A 31 6.04 -11.23 5.22
C ALA A 31 7.56 -11.06 5.39
N VAL A 32 8.11 -11.68 6.43
CA VAL A 32 9.54 -11.69 6.72
C VAL A 32 10.07 -13.10 6.55
N GLN A 33 11.20 -13.23 5.86
CA GLN A 33 11.92 -14.50 5.77
C GLN A 33 12.73 -14.69 7.04
N GLU A 34 12.36 -15.67 7.86
CA GLU A 34 13.14 -16.09 9.02
C GLU A 34 14.02 -17.28 8.65
N GLY A 35 15.35 -17.12 8.81
CA GLY A 35 16.31 -18.22 8.70
C GLY A 35 16.60 -18.72 7.27
N GLU A 36 17.65 -19.54 7.16
CA GLU A 36 18.47 -19.81 5.97
C GLU A 36 17.79 -19.94 4.60
N LYS A 37 18.50 -19.40 3.59
CA LYS A 37 18.17 -19.24 2.16
C LYS A 37 17.75 -20.52 1.38
N ASN A 38 17.59 -21.68 2.04
CA ASN A 38 17.45 -22.99 1.40
C ASN A 38 16.22 -23.78 1.83
N SER A 39 15.02 -23.19 1.80
CA SER A 39 13.83 -24.04 1.67
C SER A 39 12.78 -23.35 0.81
N LYS A 40 12.49 -23.93 -0.34
CA LYS A 40 11.46 -23.47 -1.29
C LYS A 40 10.03 -23.63 -0.76
N GLU A 41 9.84 -23.99 0.51
CA GLU A 41 8.55 -24.49 1.02
C GLU A 41 8.21 -24.09 2.47
N LYS A 42 9.00 -23.25 3.15
CA LYS A 42 8.59 -22.77 4.49
C LYS A 42 7.65 -21.58 4.38
N PRO A 43 6.51 -21.58 5.09
CA PRO A 43 5.65 -20.40 5.16
C PRO A 43 6.45 -19.24 5.74
N LEU A 44 6.36 -18.07 5.10
CA LEU A 44 6.93 -16.84 5.65
C LEU A 44 6.10 -16.41 6.86
N ASN A 45 6.78 -15.99 7.93
CA ASN A 45 6.13 -15.42 9.10
C ASN A 45 5.84 -13.93 8.84
N TYR A 46 4.66 -13.45 9.25
CA TYR A 46 4.35 -12.03 9.19
C TYR A 46 4.81 -11.36 10.49
N LYS A 47 5.49 -10.23 10.37
CA LYS A 47 5.68 -9.33 11.52
C LYS A 47 4.58 -8.28 11.51
N ASP A 48 3.98 -8.06 12.67
CA ASP A 48 3.05 -6.96 12.88
C ASP A 48 3.79 -5.63 12.77
N GLY A 49 3.22 -4.69 12.02
CA GLY A 49 3.70 -3.32 11.92
C GLY A 49 2.52 -2.34 11.85
N TYR A 50 2.73 -1.16 12.45
CA TYR A 50 1.90 0.00 12.14
C TYR A 50 2.54 0.78 11.01
N VAL A 51 1.72 1.46 10.22
CA VAL A 51 2.25 2.41 9.25
C VAL A 51 2.60 3.68 10.02
N GLU A 52 3.83 3.78 10.49
CA GLU A 52 4.36 5.07 10.92
C GLU A 52 4.73 5.87 9.67
N ILE A 53 3.76 6.64 9.17
CA ILE A 53 4.04 7.67 8.19
C ILE A 53 4.52 8.88 8.97
N ALA A 54 5.70 9.40 8.63
CA ALA A 54 6.32 10.50 9.38
C ALA A 54 5.31 11.65 9.63
N ASN A 55 4.90 11.79 10.90
CA ASN A 55 3.98 12.82 11.40
C ASN A 55 2.51 12.73 10.96
N GLN A 56 2.02 11.60 10.46
CA GLN A 56 0.60 11.45 10.11
C GLN A 56 0.12 10.01 10.29
N ASP A 57 -0.91 9.83 11.11
CA ASP A 57 -1.62 8.55 11.15
C ASP A 57 -2.63 8.52 9.99
N PRO A 58 -2.55 7.56 9.06
CA PRO A 58 -3.50 7.43 7.97
C PRO A 58 -4.86 7.00 8.52
N GLU A 59 -5.72 7.98 8.75
CA GLU A 59 -7.12 7.76 9.13
C GLU A 59 -7.96 7.39 7.91
N CYS A 60 -8.43 6.14 7.88
CA CYS A 60 -9.15 5.55 6.77
C CYS A 60 -10.67 5.69 6.96
N GLY A 61 -11.34 6.39 6.04
CA GLY A 61 -12.79 6.42 5.93
C GLY A 61 -13.36 5.41 4.94
N SER A 62 -12.54 4.78 4.09
CA SER A 62 -13.02 3.84 3.09
C SER A 62 -13.47 2.51 3.70
N LYS A 63 -14.46 1.90 3.06
CA LYS A 63 -14.86 0.49 3.26
C LYS A 63 -14.09 -0.48 2.36
N ASP A 64 -13.13 0.02 1.60
CA ASP A 64 -12.35 -0.75 0.64
C ASP A 64 -10.91 -0.25 0.55
N LEU A 65 -9.99 -1.12 0.16
CA LEU A 65 -8.58 -0.82 -0.04
C LEU A 65 -8.12 -1.45 -1.36
N ALA A 66 -7.34 -0.70 -2.14
CA ALA A 66 -6.64 -1.27 -3.30
C ALA A 66 -5.14 -1.25 -3.06
N ALA A 67 -4.46 -2.36 -3.33
CA ALA A 67 -3.00 -2.42 -3.21
C ALA A 67 -2.38 -3.05 -4.45
N LEU A 68 -1.16 -2.62 -4.76
CA LEU A 68 -0.35 -3.20 -5.82
C LEU A 68 1.12 -3.16 -5.42
N ALA A 69 1.87 -4.15 -5.93
CA ALA A 69 3.30 -4.21 -5.82
C ALA A 69 3.88 -4.42 -7.21
N TYR A 70 4.94 -3.69 -7.53
CA TYR A 70 5.55 -3.70 -8.84
C TYR A 70 7.04 -3.40 -8.76
N GLU A 71 7.70 -3.64 -9.89
CA GLU A 71 9.11 -3.34 -10.07
C GLU A 71 9.21 -2.20 -11.09
N TRP A 72 9.96 -1.16 -10.74
CA TRP A 72 10.19 -0.01 -11.61
C TRP A 72 11.63 0.45 -11.50
N GLY A 73 12.35 0.38 -12.61
CA GLY A 73 13.79 0.67 -12.65
C GLY A 73 14.57 -0.19 -11.66
N ASP A 74 15.28 0.47 -10.74
CA ASP A 74 16.11 -0.14 -9.70
C ASP A 74 15.38 -0.34 -8.37
N LYS A 75 14.05 -0.20 -8.33
CA LYS A 75 13.24 -0.26 -7.10
C LYS A 75 12.15 -1.32 -7.17
N TRP A 76 11.84 -1.89 -6.02
CA TRP A 76 10.58 -2.57 -5.76
C TRP A 76 9.66 -1.60 -5.02
N SER A 77 8.44 -1.47 -5.52
CA SER A 77 7.49 -0.45 -5.11
C SER A 77 6.19 -1.10 -4.69
N THR A 78 5.71 -0.74 -3.51
CA THR A 78 4.38 -1.12 -3.03
C THR A 78 3.55 0.14 -2.83
N ARG A 79 2.27 0.08 -3.21
CA ARG A 79 1.29 1.16 -3.06
C ARG A 79 0.02 0.60 -2.46
N VAL A 80 -0.62 1.38 -1.59
CA VAL A 80 -1.98 1.14 -1.11
C VAL A 80 -2.78 2.43 -1.23
N TYR A 81 -4.02 2.28 -1.69
CA TYR A 81 -4.98 3.33 -1.93
C TYR A 81 -6.19 3.11 -1.04
N TYR A 82 -6.65 4.19 -0.44
CA TYR A 82 -7.80 4.23 0.47
C TYR A 82 -8.47 5.59 0.35
N SER A 83 -9.65 5.77 0.94
CA SER A 83 -10.22 7.10 1.13
C SER A 83 -10.10 7.51 2.59
N ASP A 84 -9.75 8.76 2.86
CA ASP A 84 -9.73 9.28 4.23
C ASP A 84 -11.14 9.55 4.77
N LYS A 85 -11.25 10.11 5.99
CA LYS A 85 -12.53 10.47 6.62
C LYS A 85 -13.34 11.52 5.83
N ASN A 86 -12.69 12.30 4.96
CA ASN A 86 -13.33 13.26 4.06
C ASN A 86 -13.64 12.64 2.69
N ASN A 87 -13.45 11.33 2.54
CA ASN A 87 -13.58 10.56 1.30
C ASN A 87 -12.59 10.97 0.20
N MET A 88 -11.49 11.65 0.53
CA MET A 88 -10.45 11.95 -0.45
C MET A 88 -9.63 10.70 -0.72
N ILE A 89 -9.36 10.37 -1.98
CA ILE A 89 -8.45 9.26 -2.29
C ILE A 89 -7.03 9.63 -1.86
N GLN A 90 -6.46 8.77 -1.03
CA GLN A 90 -5.12 8.84 -0.49
C GLN A 90 -4.24 7.73 -1.10
N GLU A 91 -2.93 7.95 -1.07
CA GLU A 91 -1.93 6.95 -1.46
C GLU A 91 -0.89 6.84 -0.34
N VAL A 92 -0.53 5.61 0.01
CA VAL A 92 0.61 5.30 0.86
C VAL A 92 1.56 4.40 0.10
N CYS A 93 2.84 4.75 0.11
CA CYS A 93 3.85 4.14 -0.73
C CYS A 93 5.07 3.69 0.07
N LYS A 94 5.71 2.64 -0.40
CA LYS A 94 7.03 2.20 0.05
C LYS A 94 7.85 1.82 -1.16
N ASP A 95 9.02 2.45 -1.28
CA ASP A 95 9.97 2.21 -2.35
C ASP A 95 11.24 1.63 -1.75
N ILE A 96 11.63 0.47 -2.24
CA ILE A 96 12.76 -0.32 -1.76
C ILE A 96 13.79 -0.37 -2.90
N PRO A 97 14.94 0.32 -2.77
CA PRO A 97 16.03 0.16 -3.73
C PRO A 97 16.50 -1.30 -3.75
N LYS A 98 16.64 -1.90 -4.93
CA LYS A 98 17.11 -3.30 -5.09
C LYS A 98 18.48 -3.50 -4.46
N GLN A 99 19.37 -2.53 -4.62
CA GLN A 99 20.71 -2.55 -4.01
C GLN A 99 20.62 -2.64 -2.49
N ALA A 100 19.69 -1.89 -1.89
CA ALA A 100 19.53 -1.83 -0.44
C ALA A 100 19.03 -3.15 0.18
N VAL A 101 18.41 -4.02 -0.64
CA VAL A 101 18.04 -5.38 -0.22
C VAL A 101 19.22 -6.34 -0.34
N GLN A 102 20.13 -6.11 -1.30
CA GLN A 102 21.31 -6.95 -1.49
C GLN A 102 22.36 -6.73 -0.40
N ASP A 103 22.54 -5.47 0.04
CA ASP A 103 23.52 -5.10 1.07
C ASP A 103 22.93 -5.03 2.50
N GLY A 104 21.61 -5.15 2.64
CA GLY A 104 20.90 -5.08 3.93
C GLY A 104 20.93 -3.69 4.58
N SER A 105 21.22 -2.63 3.83
CA SER A 105 21.56 -1.30 4.34
C SER A 105 20.37 -0.38 4.64
N SER A 106 19.13 -0.75 4.30
CA SER A 106 17.98 0.13 4.52
C SER A 106 16.73 -0.56 5.05
N SER A 107 16.03 0.15 5.94
CA SER A 107 14.63 -0.08 6.31
C SER A 107 13.78 1.00 5.64
N PRO A 108 13.40 0.82 4.36
CA PRO A 108 12.58 1.80 3.66
C PRO A 108 11.28 2.01 4.44
N LYS A 109 10.93 3.27 4.67
CA LYS A 109 9.74 3.66 5.43
C LYS A 109 8.56 3.83 4.48
N TRP A 110 7.37 3.66 5.04
CA TRP A 110 6.14 4.04 4.37
C TRP A 110 5.99 5.57 4.38
N THR A 111 5.56 6.13 3.26
CA THR A 111 5.35 7.58 3.08
C THR A 111 4.00 7.86 2.43
N MET A 112 3.44 9.05 2.64
CA MET A 112 2.32 9.51 1.81
C MET A 112 2.78 9.65 0.36
N GLY A 113 1.95 9.17 -0.55
CA GLY A 113 2.13 9.33 -1.98
C GLY A 113 1.56 10.66 -2.49
N SER A 114 1.89 11.00 -3.73
CA SER A 114 1.52 12.30 -4.31
C SER A 114 0.03 12.45 -4.56
N LEU A 115 -0.71 11.34 -4.71
CA LEU A 115 -2.15 11.38 -4.95
C LEU A 115 -2.89 12.08 -3.79
N GLY A 116 -2.52 11.74 -2.56
CA GLY A 116 -3.06 12.34 -1.32
C GLY A 116 -2.55 13.75 -1.00
N GLN A 117 -1.51 14.19 -1.71
CA GLN A 117 -0.90 15.53 -1.55
C GLN A 117 -1.21 16.45 -2.74
N SER A 118 -1.96 15.97 -3.72
CA SER A 118 -2.28 16.74 -4.91
C SER A 118 -3.41 17.74 -4.63
N ASN A 119 -3.42 18.87 -5.35
CA ASN A 119 -4.55 19.81 -5.34
C ASN A 119 -5.76 19.29 -6.15
N LEU A 120 -5.78 17.99 -6.48
CA LEU A 120 -6.86 17.38 -7.22
C LEU A 120 -7.96 16.99 -6.23
N ASP A 121 -9.18 17.47 -6.48
CA ASP A 121 -10.34 17.06 -5.71
C ASP A 121 -10.78 15.66 -6.13
N LEU A 122 -10.12 14.64 -5.58
CA LEU A 122 -10.40 13.23 -5.86
C LEU A 122 -11.30 12.66 -4.76
N GLN A 123 -12.46 13.27 -4.55
CA GLN A 123 -13.44 12.80 -3.57
C GLN A 123 -14.23 11.59 -4.10
N ALA A 124 -14.18 10.49 -3.37
CA ALA A 124 -14.92 9.28 -3.66
C ALA A 124 -16.32 9.29 -3.01
N VAL A 125 -17.27 8.60 -3.64
CA VAL A 125 -18.55 8.30 -3.01
C VAL A 125 -18.30 7.42 -1.77
N PRO A 126 -18.80 7.81 -0.59
CA PRO A 126 -18.60 7.04 0.64
C PRO A 126 -19.00 5.57 0.49
N GLY A 127 -18.15 4.66 0.96
CA GLY A 127 -18.43 3.22 0.98
C GLY A 127 -18.42 2.53 -0.39
N THR A 128 -17.83 3.14 -1.41
CA THR A 128 -17.64 2.51 -2.73
C THR A 128 -16.27 1.86 -2.88
N SER A 129 -16.16 0.98 -3.87
CA SER A 129 -14.93 0.22 -4.12
C SER A 129 -13.81 1.06 -4.75
N ILE A 130 -12.58 0.66 -4.48
CA ILE A 130 -11.36 1.23 -5.06
C ILE A 130 -10.64 0.10 -5.80
N SER A 131 -10.10 0.39 -6.98
CA SER A 131 -9.28 -0.57 -7.74
C SER A 131 -8.02 0.09 -8.27
N ALA A 132 -6.93 -0.66 -8.35
CA ALA A 132 -5.65 -0.14 -8.82
C ALA A 132 -4.93 -1.16 -9.71
N HIS A 133 -4.32 -0.66 -10.78
CA HIS A 133 -3.62 -1.46 -11.77
C HIS A 133 -2.35 -0.77 -12.25
N ILE A 134 -1.33 -1.56 -12.59
CA ILE A 134 -0.15 -1.08 -13.30
C ILE A 134 -0.18 -1.52 -14.77
N ASN A 135 0.11 -0.60 -15.67
CA ASN A 135 0.43 -0.91 -17.05
C ASN A 135 1.94 -0.95 -17.24
N TYR A 136 2.53 -2.15 -17.31
CA TYR A 136 3.97 -2.32 -17.50
C TYR A 136 4.49 -1.79 -18.84
N ASN A 137 3.65 -1.70 -19.87
CA ASN A 137 4.06 -1.17 -21.17
C ASN A 137 4.24 0.36 -21.16
N SER A 138 3.47 1.08 -20.33
CA SER A 138 3.53 2.55 -20.25
C SER A 138 4.10 3.07 -18.93
N GLY A 139 4.33 2.21 -17.94
CA GLY A 139 4.76 2.61 -16.60
C GLY A 139 3.73 3.38 -15.80
N GLN A 140 2.47 3.33 -16.23
CA GLN A 140 1.40 4.09 -15.61
C GLN A 140 0.70 3.26 -14.55
N LEU A 141 0.50 3.87 -13.38
CA LEU A 141 -0.46 3.41 -12.39
C LEU A 141 -1.82 4.02 -12.70
N LYS A 142 -2.86 3.20 -12.62
CA LYS A 142 -4.25 3.62 -12.80
C LYS A 142 -5.02 3.26 -11.55
N VAL A 143 -5.68 4.24 -10.96
CA VAL A 143 -6.54 4.09 -9.79
C VAL A 143 -7.96 4.46 -10.22
N TYR A 144 -8.89 3.58 -9.89
CA TYR A 144 -10.31 3.71 -10.23
C TYR A 144 -11.11 3.78 -8.95
N PHE A 145 -12.03 4.73 -8.90
CA PHE A 145 -12.96 4.93 -7.81
C PHE A 145 -14.24 5.55 -8.36
N TYR A 146 -15.32 5.52 -7.58
CA TYR A 146 -16.55 6.21 -7.94
C TYR A 146 -16.48 7.65 -7.45
N PRO A 147 -16.42 8.66 -8.33
CA PRO A 147 -16.31 10.05 -7.90
C PRO A 147 -17.63 10.54 -7.33
N GLN A 148 -17.57 11.33 -6.25
CA GLN A 148 -18.73 12.06 -5.76
C GLN A 148 -19.15 13.08 -6.83
N LYS A 149 -20.39 12.97 -7.35
CA LYS A 149 -20.89 13.86 -8.42
C LYS A 149 -20.68 15.32 -8.03
N GLY A 150 -19.93 16.08 -8.83
CA GLY A 150 -19.71 17.51 -8.62
C GLY A 150 -18.31 18.03 -8.93
N THR A 151 -17.37 17.17 -9.33
CA THR A 151 -16.05 17.55 -9.84
C THR A 151 -15.99 17.55 -11.37
#